data_AF-A0A7X7FTY5-F1
#
_entry.id   AF-A0A7X7FTY5-F1
#
_cell.length_a   1.000
_cell.length_b   1.000
_cell.length_c   1.000
_cell.angle_alpha   90.00
_cell.angle_beta   90.00
_cell.angle_gamma   90.00
#
_symmetry.space_group_name_H-M   'P 1'
#
loop_
_entity.id
_entity.type
_entity.pdbx_description
1 polymer ?
#
loop_
_entity_poly.entity_id
_entity_poly.type
_entity_poly.pdbx_seq_one_letter_code
_entity_poly.pdbx_strand_id
1 'polypeptide(L)'
;MGDRCYLEITLRRADLDRFGQHLDAAPGEEWWDHLDEEDNQPNIVTASVYEANYAWLDQRLAAAKEGIDFHGWHAEGGEYGPYEFVSFKGKHLEAERNHDGELVIALDKNLKPTQGMANLREYVRTLKKVRAAFAKELPVVRLEAAA
;
A
#
# COMPACT_ATOMS: atom_id res chain seq x y z
N MET A 1 23.76 6.05 6.81
CA MET A 1 23.14 5.04 5.94
C MET A 1 21.74 4.85 6.47
N GLY A 2 20.73 5.19 5.67
CA GLY A 2 19.33 4.97 6.03
C GLY A 2 18.97 3.49 5.85
N ASP A 3 17.95 3.05 6.57
CA ASP A 3 17.48 1.68 6.54
C ASP A 3 16.61 1.45 5.29
N ARG A 4 17.17 0.78 4.27
CA ARG A 4 16.54 0.58 2.97
C ARG A 4 15.93 -0.81 2.88
N CYS A 5 14.73 -0.90 2.35
CA CYS A 5 14.05 -2.17 2.15
C CYS A 5 13.34 -2.22 0.79
N TYR A 6 12.91 -3.43 0.43
CA TYR A 6 11.97 -3.62 -0.66
C TYR A 6 10.58 -3.14 -0.27
N LEU A 7 9.90 -2.43 -1.17
CA LEU A 7 8.54 -1.95 -0.99
C LEU A 7 7.73 -2.17 -2.27
N GLU A 8 6.50 -2.67 -2.12
CA GLU A 8 5.47 -2.66 -3.15
C GLU A 8 4.31 -1.79 -2.71
N ILE A 9 3.86 -0.92 -3.61
CA ILE A 9 2.70 -0.07 -3.40
C ILE A 9 1.78 -0.08 -4.61
N THR A 10 0.53 -0.46 -4.36
CA THR A 10 -0.55 -0.46 -5.33
C THR A 10 -1.44 0.76 -5.11
N LEU A 11 -1.67 1.52 -6.18
CA LEU A 11 -2.51 2.70 -6.18
C LEU A 11 -3.16 2.92 -7.55
N ARG A 12 -4.03 3.92 -7.66
CA ARG A 12 -4.58 4.32 -8.96
C ARG A 12 -3.49 4.97 -9.80
N ARG A 13 -3.48 4.67 -11.11
CA ARG A 13 -2.60 5.31 -12.09
C ARG A 13 -2.69 6.84 -12.03
N ALA A 14 -3.91 7.37 -11.87
CA ALA A 14 -4.17 8.80 -11.79
C ALA A 14 -3.57 9.47 -10.53
N ASP A 15 -3.28 8.68 -9.49
CA ASP A 15 -2.68 9.17 -8.24
C ASP A 15 -1.16 8.98 -8.20
N LEU A 16 -0.56 8.33 -9.20
CA LEU A 16 0.87 8.03 -9.21
C LEU A 16 1.74 9.29 -9.18
N ASP A 17 1.42 10.28 -10.02
CA ASP A 17 2.16 11.54 -10.06
C ASP A 17 1.97 12.35 -8.77
N ARG A 18 0.77 12.30 -8.18
CA ARG A 18 0.47 12.96 -6.89
C ARG A 18 1.25 12.33 -5.76
N PHE A 19 1.36 10.99 -5.75
CA PHE A 19 2.18 10.28 -4.77
C PHE A 19 3.66 10.64 -4.94
N GLY A 20 4.14 10.71 -6.19
CA GLY A 20 5.52 11.06 -6.51
C GLY A 20 6.00 12.41 -5.98
N GLN A 21 5.10 13.38 -5.82
CA GLN A 21 5.42 14.70 -5.25
C GLN A 21 5.91 14.63 -3.79
N HIS A 22 5.65 13.52 -3.08
CA HIS A 22 6.09 13.32 -1.70
C HIS A 22 7.50 12.74 -1.59
N LEU A 23 8.05 12.18 -2.68
CA LEU A 23 9.27 11.36 -2.64
C LEU A 23 10.58 12.14 -2.83
N ASP A 24 10.52 13.48 -2.83
CA ASP A 24 11.65 14.37 -3.13
C ASP A 24 12.37 14.03 -4.46
N ALA A 25 11.70 13.33 -5.38
CA ALA A 25 12.19 13.07 -6.73
C ALA A 25 12.14 14.35 -7.57
N ALA A 26 13.12 14.57 -8.45
CA ALA A 26 13.09 15.74 -9.32
C ALA A 26 11.91 15.64 -10.31
N PRO A 27 11.38 16.78 -10.80
CA PRO A 27 10.32 16.76 -11.80
C PRO A 27 10.72 15.93 -13.03
N GLY A 28 9.95 14.88 -13.33
CA GLY A 28 10.19 13.97 -14.46
C GLY A 28 11.04 12.74 -14.13
N GLU A 29 11.52 12.59 -12.91
CA GLU A 29 12.19 11.37 -12.45
C GLU A 29 11.16 10.33 -12.00
N GLU A 30 11.31 9.11 -12.50
CA GLU A 30 10.58 7.95 -11.98
C GLU A 30 11.19 7.55 -10.64
N TRP A 31 10.33 7.31 -9.65
CA TRP A 31 10.73 6.95 -8.29
C TRP A 31 10.57 5.45 -8.00
N TRP A 32 10.11 4.68 -8.99
CA TRP A 32 9.92 3.24 -8.91
C TRP A 32 10.97 2.52 -9.76
N ASP A 33 11.35 1.31 -9.36
CA ASP A 33 12.22 0.44 -10.16
C ASP A 33 11.43 -0.34 -11.22
N HIS A 34 10.21 -0.76 -10.84
CA HIS A 34 9.26 -1.41 -11.74
C HIS A 34 7.84 -0.89 -11.51
N LEU A 35 7.05 -0.89 -12.58
CA LEU A 35 5.65 -0.50 -12.55
C LEU A 35 4.84 -1.52 -13.36
N ASP A 36 4.03 -2.30 -12.65
CA ASP A 36 3.14 -3.29 -13.24
C ASP A 36 1.72 -2.73 -13.28
N GLU A 37 1.05 -2.84 -14.44
CA GLU A 37 -0.39 -2.64 -14.53
C GLU A 37 -1.09 -3.97 -14.23
N GLU A 38 -2.08 -3.95 -13.35
CA GLU A 38 -2.85 -5.14 -13.04
C GLU A 38 -3.69 -5.54 -14.28
N ASP A 39 -3.36 -6.69 -14.90
CA ASP A 39 -4.00 -7.19 -16.14
C ASP A 39 -5.54 -7.15 -16.12
N ASN A 40 -6.15 -7.31 -14.94
CA ASN A 40 -7.60 -7.35 -14.74
C ASN A 40 -8.18 -6.05 -14.13
N GLN A 41 -7.37 -5.03 -13.89
CA GLN A 41 -7.76 -3.75 -13.31
C GLN A 41 -7.06 -2.58 -14.03
N PRO A 42 -7.48 -2.25 -15.26
CA PRO A 42 -6.95 -1.08 -15.97
C PRO A 42 -7.10 0.16 -15.09
N ASN A 43 -6.04 0.96 -15.00
CA ASN A 43 -5.86 2.11 -14.09
C ASN A 43 -5.45 1.82 -12.64
N ILE A 44 -5.18 0.57 -12.28
CA ILE A 44 -4.51 0.23 -11.02
C ILE A 44 -3.10 -0.24 -11.35
N VAL A 45 -2.12 0.34 -10.65
CA VAL A 45 -0.71 0.04 -10.86
C VAL A 45 -0.05 -0.35 -9.55
N THR A 46 0.89 -1.28 -9.62
CA THR A 46 1.77 -1.67 -8.52
C THR A 46 3.18 -1.20 -8.86
N ALA A 47 3.71 -0.31 -8.03
CA ALA A 47 5.09 0.16 -8.12
C ALA A 47 5.95 -0.64 -7.13
N SER A 48 7.05 -1.20 -7.63
CA SER A 48 8.06 -1.90 -6.84
C SER A 48 9.31 -1.05 -6.70
N VAL A 49 9.89 -1.05 -5.50
CA VAL A 49 11.02 -0.22 -5.11
C VAL A 49 12.01 -1.08 -4.32
N TYR A 50 13.24 -1.21 -4.79
CA TYR A 50 14.26 -2.06 -4.17
C TYR A 50 14.99 -1.39 -3.01
N GLU A 51 15.01 -0.05 -2.98
CA GLU A 51 15.77 0.73 -2.00
C GLU A 51 14.94 1.82 -1.31
N ALA A 52 13.72 1.49 -0.89
CA ALA A 52 12.86 2.43 -0.18
C ALA A 52 13.43 2.75 1.22
N ASN A 53 13.81 4.01 1.45
CA ASN A 53 14.32 4.47 2.73
C ASN A 53 13.20 4.50 3.79
N TYR A 54 13.36 3.74 4.89
CA TYR A 54 12.37 3.56 5.95
C TYR A 54 10.97 3.20 5.42
N ALA A 55 10.92 2.37 4.38
CA ALA A 55 9.68 2.00 3.68
C ALA A 55 8.80 3.21 3.31
N TRP A 56 9.41 4.39 3.09
CA TRP A 56 8.74 5.65 2.81
C TRP A 56 7.62 6.00 3.79
N LEU A 57 7.79 5.71 5.09
CA LEU A 57 6.74 5.93 6.08
C LEU A 57 6.22 7.38 6.08
N ASP A 58 7.12 8.37 6.11
CA ASP A 58 6.72 9.78 6.12
C ASP A 58 5.95 10.18 4.86
N GLN A 59 6.37 9.68 3.69
CA GLN A 59 5.73 9.96 2.41
C GLN A 59 4.37 9.28 2.29
N ARG A 60 4.26 8.02 2.74
CA ARG A 60 2.98 7.32 2.83
C ARG A 60 2.01 8.04 3.75
N LEU A 61 2.48 8.56 4.89
CA LEU A 61 1.65 9.35 5.81
C LEU A 61 1.22 10.69 5.21
N ALA A 62 2.10 11.36 4.46
CA ALA A 62 1.78 12.61 3.76
C ALA A 62 0.75 12.38 2.64
N ALA A 63 0.99 11.41 1.76
CA ALA A 63 0.08 11.01 0.69
C ALA A 63 -1.29 10.59 1.25
N ALA A 64 -1.31 9.84 2.35
CA ALA A 64 -2.56 9.47 3.02
C ALA A 64 -3.34 10.71 3.47
N LYS A 65 -2.70 11.69 4.11
CA LYS A 65 -3.36 12.95 4.55
C LYS A 65 -3.97 13.73 3.39
N GLU A 66 -3.43 13.63 2.19
CA GLU A 66 -3.98 14.22 0.96
C GLU A 66 -5.11 13.38 0.31
N GLY A 67 -5.50 12.29 0.96
CA GLY A 67 -6.58 11.41 0.51
C GLY A 67 -6.18 10.49 -0.63
N ILE A 68 -4.88 10.23 -0.83
CA ILE A 68 -4.42 9.24 -1.79
C ILE A 68 -4.69 7.84 -1.21
N ASP A 69 -5.47 7.05 -1.94
CA ASP A 69 -5.79 5.68 -1.59
C ASP A 69 -4.71 4.74 -2.15
N PHE A 70 -4.17 3.86 -1.30
CA PHE A 70 -3.16 2.88 -1.69
C PHE A 70 -3.15 1.68 -0.74
N HIS A 71 -2.56 0.58 -1.16
CA HIS A 71 -2.18 -0.51 -0.26
C HIS A 71 -0.88 -1.15 -0.73
N GLY A 72 -0.20 -1.85 0.16
CA GLY A 72 1.09 -2.43 -0.19
C GLY A 72 1.73 -3.15 0.97
N TRP A 73 3.00 -3.48 0.80
CA TRP A 73 3.81 -4.07 1.83
C TRP A 73 5.26 -3.68 1.66
N HIS A 74 6.05 -3.87 2.71
CA HIS A 74 7.49 -3.74 2.63
C HIS A 74 8.17 -4.88 3.39
N ALA A 75 9.38 -5.21 2.95
CA ALA A 75 10.26 -6.13 3.64
C ALA A 75 10.77 -5.53 4.96
N GLU A 76 11.45 -6.36 5.75
CA GLU A 76 12.15 -5.87 6.94
C GLU A 76 13.29 -4.92 6.58
N GLY A 77 13.51 -3.96 7.46
CA GLY A 77 14.74 -3.18 7.53
C GLY A 77 15.62 -3.66 8.70
N GLY A 78 16.76 -3.01 8.88
CA GLY A 78 17.65 -3.20 10.02
C GLY A 78 17.01 -2.97 11.39
N GLU A 79 16.01 -2.10 11.53
CA GLU A 79 15.38 -1.80 12.83
C GLU A 79 13.86 -2.10 12.89
N TYR A 80 13.26 -2.57 11.80
CA TYR A 80 11.81 -2.84 11.74
C TYR A 80 11.51 -4.10 10.93
N GLY A 81 10.50 -4.85 11.38
CA GLY A 81 10.03 -6.04 10.66
C GLY A 81 9.28 -5.71 9.36
N PRO A 82 8.83 -6.74 8.62
CA PRO A 82 8.00 -6.52 7.45
C PRO A 82 6.56 -6.18 7.86
N TYR A 83 5.94 -5.26 7.13
CA TYR A 83 4.54 -4.85 7.37
C TYR A 83 3.76 -4.82 6.07
N GLU A 84 2.46 -5.04 6.17
CA GLU A 84 1.50 -4.53 5.19
C GLU A 84 0.96 -3.17 5.62
N PHE A 85 0.58 -2.36 4.65
CA PHE A 85 0.01 -1.04 4.90
C PHE A 85 -1.15 -0.72 3.96
N VAL A 86 -2.01 0.18 4.43
CA VAL A 86 -3.16 0.68 3.66
C VAL A 86 -3.43 2.13 3.97
N SER A 87 -3.75 2.91 2.93
CA SER A 87 -4.39 4.22 3.01
C SER A 87 -5.78 4.16 2.37
N PHE A 88 -6.79 4.65 3.08
CA PHE A 88 -8.11 4.88 2.52
C PHE A 88 -8.75 6.15 3.09
N LYS A 89 -9.06 7.12 2.23
CA LYS A 89 -9.73 8.39 2.57
C LYS A 89 -9.10 9.13 3.75
N GLY A 90 -7.78 9.38 3.70
CA GLY A 90 -7.11 10.10 4.78
C GLY A 90 -6.50 9.21 5.86
N LYS A 91 -6.91 7.93 5.93
CA LYS A 91 -6.54 7.03 7.02
C LYS A 91 -5.48 6.04 6.60
N HIS A 92 -4.31 6.13 7.22
CA HIS A 92 -3.20 5.17 7.09
C HIS A 92 -3.16 4.19 8.27
N LEU A 93 -2.92 2.91 7.97
CA LEU A 93 -2.78 1.82 8.94
C LEU A 93 -1.70 0.84 8.48
N GLU A 94 -1.02 0.22 9.45
CA GLU A 94 -0.03 -0.84 9.22
C GLU A 94 -0.35 -2.08 10.06
N ALA A 95 0.03 -3.24 9.55
CA ALA A 95 -0.07 -4.52 10.25
C ALA A 95 1.18 -5.36 9.99
N GLU A 96 1.72 -5.93 11.06
CA GLU A 96 2.87 -6.84 10.97
C GLU A 96 2.52 -8.06 10.11
N ARG A 97 3.50 -8.52 9.33
CA ARG A 97 3.42 -9.77 8.56
C ARG A 97 4.63 -10.66 8.85
N ASN A 98 4.54 -11.94 8.52
CA ASN A 98 5.70 -12.83 8.45
C ASN A 98 6.33 -12.81 7.04
N HIS A 99 7.43 -13.54 6.86
CA HIS A 99 8.11 -13.69 5.58
C HIS A 99 7.24 -14.38 4.51
N ASP A 100 6.25 -15.19 4.93
CA ASP A 100 5.31 -15.87 4.02
C ASP A 100 4.15 -14.96 3.56
N GLY A 101 4.05 -13.75 4.11
CA GLY A 101 2.98 -12.79 3.78
C GLY A 101 1.68 -12.97 4.53
N GLU A 102 1.73 -13.66 5.66
CA GLU A 102 0.61 -13.80 6.57
C GLU A 102 0.67 -12.71 7.65
N LEU A 103 -0.49 -12.13 7.98
CA LEU A 103 -0.60 -11.17 9.07
C LEU A 103 -0.35 -11.86 10.41
N VAL A 104 0.49 -11.27 11.24
CA VAL A 104 0.86 -11.81 12.55
C VAL A 104 0.34 -10.96 13.71
N ILE A 105 0.23 -11.59 14.87
CA ILE A 105 -0.11 -10.91 16.11
C ILE A 105 0.71 -11.49 17.25
N ALA A 106 1.32 -10.61 18.04
CA ALA A 106 2.05 -11.03 19.22
C ALA A 106 1.09 -11.60 20.28
N LEU A 107 1.44 -12.75 20.83
CA LEU A 107 0.72 -13.41 21.93
C LEU A 107 1.57 -13.40 23.20
N ASP A 108 0.92 -13.32 24.36
CA ASP A 108 1.58 -13.53 25.64
C ASP A 108 1.79 -15.03 25.90
N LYS A 109 2.43 -15.35 27.03
CA LYS A 109 2.64 -16.73 27.49
C LYS A 109 1.34 -17.54 27.72
N ASN A 110 0.18 -16.90 27.74
CA ASN A 110 -1.13 -17.52 27.93
C ASN A 110 -1.93 -17.58 26.62
N LEU A 111 -1.28 -17.34 25.46
CA LEU A 111 -1.90 -17.31 24.14
C LEU A 111 -2.94 -16.19 23.99
N LYS A 112 -2.82 -15.10 24.75
CA LYS A 112 -3.65 -13.90 24.59
C LYS A 112 -2.93 -12.87 23.75
N PRO A 113 -3.61 -12.22 22.79
CA PRO A 113 -3.04 -11.10 22.05
C PRO A 113 -2.50 -10.03 23.00
N THR A 114 -1.21 -9.70 22.89
CA THR A 114 -0.57 -8.69 23.73
C THR A 114 -0.96 -7.29 23.27
N GLN A 115 -1.10 -7.10 21.96
CA GLN A 115 -1.54 -5.87 21.30
C GLN A 115 -2.25 -6.22 19.99
N GLY A 116 -2.85 -5.23 19.33
CA GLY A 116 -3.07 -5.32 17.89
C GLY A 116 -4.37 -5.97 17.38
N MET A 117 -5.21 -6.64 18.18
CA MET A 117 -6.44 -7.25 17.60
C MET A 117 -7.43 -6.21 17.04
N ALA A 118 -7.57 -5.05 17.70
CA ALA A 118 -8.44 -3.98 17.20
C ALA A 118 -7.85 -3.32 15.95
N ASN A 119 -6.56 -2.99 15.98
CA ASN A 119 -5.84 -2.40 14.85
C ASN A 119 -5.83 -3.34 13.65
N LEU A 120 -5.54 -4.62 13.84
CA LEU A 120 -5.53 -5.64 12.77
C LEU A 120 -6.92 -5.80 12.13
N ARG A 121 -7.98 -5.83 12.94
CA ARG A 121 -9.36 -5.85 12.41
C ARG A 121 -9.65 -4.59 11.61
N GLU A 122 -9.19 -3.44 12.07
CA GLU A 122 -9.39 -2.17 11.38
C GLU A 122 -8.59 -2.10 10.07
N TYR A 123 -7.34 -2.57 10.08
CA TYR A 123 -6.50 -2.76 8.90
C TYR A 123 -7.22 -3.62 7.87
N VAL A 124 -7.64 -4.84 8.23
CA VAL A 124 -8.33 -5.77 7.32
C VAL A 124 -9.61 -5.16 6.75
N ARG A 125 -10.39 -4.44 7.55
CA ARG A 125 -11.60 -3.74 7.06
C ARG A 125 -11.26 -2.62 6.08
N THR A 126 -10.18 -1.90 6.32
CA THR A 126 -9.72 -0.78 5.47
C THR A 126 -9.13 -1.31 4.17
N LEU A 127 -8.33 -2.37 4.21
CA LEU A 127 -7.82 -3.10 3.05
C LEU A 127 -8.96 -3.57 2.13
N LYS A 128 -10.03 -4.15 2.71
CA LYS A 128 -11.22 -4.53 1.93
C LYS A 128 -11.89 -3.34 1.25
N LYS A 129 -11.92 -2.17 1.89
CA LYS A 129 -12.54 -0.97 1.33
C LYS A 129 -11.74 -0.40 0.17
N VAL A 130 -10.42 -0.28 0.30
CA VAL A 130 -9.57 0.24 -0.78
C VAL A 130 -9.59 -0.70 -1.99
N ARG A 131 -9.46 -2.03 -1.78
CA ARG A 131 -9.54 -3.01 -2.87
C ARG A 131 -10.90 -2.97 -3.58
N ALA A 132 -11.99 -2.82 -2.82
CA ALA A 132 -13.32 -2.64 -3.43
C ALA A 132 -13.46 -1.31 -4.17
N ALA A 133 -12.79 -0.25 -3.74
CA ALA A 133 -12.78 1.04 -4.43
C ALA A 133 -11.98 1.00 -5.73
N PHE A 134 -10.91 0.19 -5.77
CA PHE A 134 -10.12 -0.07 -6.98
C PHE A 134 -10.91 -0.91 -7.99
N ALA A 135 -11.57 -1.98 -7.54
CA ALA A 135 -12.38 -2.84 -8.41
C ALA A 135 -13.62 -2.15 -9.03
N LYS A 136 -14.18 -1.11 -8.37
CA LYS A 136 -15.39 -0.41 -8.85
C LYS A 136 -15.14 0.55 -10.02
N GLU A 137 -13.90 0.91 -10.30
CA GLU A 137 -13.55 1.84 -11.39
C GLU A 137 -13.26 1.16 -12.73
N LEU A 138 -13.57 -0.14 -12.86
CA LEU A 138 -13.70 -0.75 -14.18
C LEU A 138 -14.73 0.05 -14.99
N PRO A 139 -14.38 0.56 -16.19
CA PRO A 139 -15.42 1.05 -17.08
C PRO A 139 -16.33 -0.15 -17.35
N VAL A 140 -17.59 -0.04 -16.92
CA VAL A 140 -18.63 -0.91 -17.44
C VAL A 140 -18.56 -0.73 -18.95
N VAL A 141 -18.01 -1.71 -19.65
CA VAL A 141 -18.16 -1.83 -21.09
C VAL A 141 -19.66 -1.82 -21.28
N ARG A 142 -20.21 -0.66 -21.65
CA ARG A 142 -21.55 -0.58 -22.19
C ARG A 142 -21.45 -1.40 -23.45
N LEU A 143 -21.88 -2.66 -23.37
CA LEU A 143 -22.32 -3.41 -24.52
C LEU A 143 -23.39 -2.52 -25.16
N GLU A 144 -22.96 -1.71 -26.12
CA GLU A 144 -23.87 -1.05 -27.04
C GLU A 144 -24.60 -2.18 -27.76
N ALA A 145 -25.79 -2.48 -27.25
CA ALA A 145 -26.82 -3.09 -28.06
C ALA A 145 -27.20 -2.06 -29.14
N ALA A 146 -26.55 -2.15 -30.29
CA ALA A 146 -27.08 -1.71 -31.56
C ALA A 146 -27.37 -3.01 -32.35
N ALA A 147 -28.61 -3.51 -32.43
CA ALA A 147 -29.80 -2.93 -33.07
C ALA A 147 -29.56 -2.66 -34.56
#